data_AF-A0A4Q2Z8F4-F1
#
_entry.id   AF-A0A4Q2Z8F4-F1
#
_cell.length_a   1.000
_cell.length_b   1.000
_cell.length_c   1.000
_cell.angle_alpha   90.00
_cell.angle_beta   90.00
_cell.angle_gamma   90.00
#
_symmetry.space_group_name_H-M   'P 1'
#
loop_
_entity.id
_entity.type
_entity.pdbx_description
1 polymer ?
#
loop_
_entity_poly.entity_id
_entity_poly.type
_entity_poly.pdbx_seq_one_letter_code
_entity_poly.pdbx_strand_id
1 'polypeptide(L)'
;MTTGDDLEDAIACGQCRAELATWHLHHGATGVSHDLCDACHQELFPHEESIRTVRCRYCGGPPFSGSTDTLAMITGGPPEMRWMCAPCSAEYLATHHAACTELLGGPMRGKKNGPDQADFSKGPSSSTLSPSEQVEQLRSIHDRVERHMRDYVRMRDN
;
A
#
# COMPACT_ATOMS: atom_id res chain seq x y z
N MET A 1 16.52 -32.40 -21.10
CA MET A 1 15.64 -32.37 -22.27
C MET A 1 14.30 -31.87 -21.78
N THR A 2 14.09 -30.56 -21.79
CA THR A 2 12.78 -29.94 -21.54
C THR A 2 11.96 -30.16 -22.80
N THR A 3 10.86 -30.90 -22.67
CA THR A 3 9.93 -31.23 -23.75
C THR A 3 9.20 -29.96 -24.18
N GLY A 4 9.03 -29.75 -25.48
CA GLY A 4 8.65 -28.48 -26.11
C GLY A 4 7.24 -27.95 -25.88
N ASP A 5 6.57 -28.36 -24.80
CA ASP A 5 5.22 -27.89 -24.42
C ASP A 5 5.27 -26.67 -23.47
N ASP A 6 6.42 -26.35 -22.85
CA ASP A 6 6.55 -25.22 -21.91
C ASP A 6 6.66 -23.83 -22.58
N LEU A 7 6.62 -23.76 -23.93
CA LEU A 7 6.77 -22.50 -24.68
C LEU A 7 5.43 -21.89 -25.15
N GLU A 8 4.31 -22.62 -25.09
CA GLU A 8 3.02 -22.11 -25.57
C GLU A 8 2.39 -21.05 -24.66
N ASP A 9 2.84 -20.94 -23.40
CA ASP A 9 2.39 -19.93 -22.44
C ASP A 9 3.35 -18.72 -22.31
N ALA A 10 4.32 -18.59 -23.22
CA ALA A 10 5.28 -17.50 -23.17
C ALA A 10 4.61 -16.14 -23.49
N ILE A 11 4.49 -15.28 -22.48
CA ILE A 11 3.90 -13.94 -22.60
C ILE A 11 4.93 -12.99 -23.24
N ALA A 12 4.56 -12.26 -24.29
CA ALA A 12 5.41 -11.24 -24.90
C ALA A 12 5.46 -9.96 -24.05
N CYS A 13 6.59 -9.24 -24.09
CA CYS A 13 6.74 -7.95 -23.43
C CYS A 13 5.67 -6.96 -23.92
N GLY A 14 4.88 -6.41 -22.99
CA GLY A 14 3.81 -5.45 -23.27
C GLY A 14 4.30 -4.10 -23.81
N GLN A 15 5.57 -3.75 -23.57
CA GLN A 15 6.19 -2.49 -23.99
C GLN A 15 6.77 -2.58 -25.41
N CYS A 16 7.78 -3.44 -25.63
CA CYS A 16 8.48 -3.51 -26.92
C CYS A 16 7.90 -4.57 -27.86
N ARG A 17 7.19 -5.58 -27.33
CA ARG A 17 6.67 -6.76 -28.05
C ARG A 17 7.72 -7.58 -28.84
N ALA A 18 9.00 -7.28 -28.67
CA ALA A 18 10.10 -7.90 -29.40
C ALA A 18 10.69 -9.11 -28.67
N GLU A 19 10.57 -9.14 -27.34
CA GLU A 19 11.11 -10.19 -26.47
C GLU A 19 10.01 -10.77 -25.57
N LEU A 20 10.28 -11.93 -24.98
CA LEU A 20 9.42 -12.52 -23.96
C LEU A 20 9.53 -11.74 -22.65
N ALA A 21 8.41 -11.64 -21.94
CA ALA A 21 8.37 -11.05 -20.63
C ALA A 21 9.05 -11.97 -19.62
N THR A 22 9.93 -11.39 -18.82
CA THR A 22 10.63 -12.02 -17.70
C THR A 22 10.16 -11.45 -16.36
N TRP A 23 9.49 -10.29 -16.40
CA TRP A 23 8.96 -9.57 -15.24
C TRP A 23 7.46 -9.37 -15.36
N HIS A 24 6.74 -9.65 -14.27
CA HIS A 24 5.34 -9.25 -14.10
C HIS A 24 5.26 -8.16 -13.03
N LEU A 25 4.88 -6.95 -13.44
CA LEU A 25 4.67 -5.82 -12.54
C LEU A 25 3.19 -5.61 -12.34
N HIS A 26 2.75 -5.57 -11.09
CA HIS A 26 1.38 -5.25 -10.74
C HIS A 26 1.32 -3.94 -9.95
N HIS A 27 0.66 -2.93 -10.50
CA HIS A 27 0.42 -1.66 -9.80
C HIS A 27 -0.85 -1.76 -8.96
N GLY A 28 -0.69 -2.13 -7.68
CA GLY A 28 -1.84 -2.32 -6.78
C GLY A 28 -2.78 -1.11 -6.64
N ALA A 29 -2.29 0.12 -6.87
CA ALA A 29 -3.11 1.33 -6.80
C ALA A 29 -4.05 1.50 -8.01
N THR A 30 -3.66 1.00 -9.18
CA THR A 30 -4.44 1.15 -10.44
C THR A 30 -5.07 -0.17 -10.88
N GLY A 31 -4.62 -1.30 -10.33
CA GLY A 31 -4.98 -2.64 -10.77
C GLY A 31 -4.36 -3.01 -12.12
N VAL A 32 -3.52 -2.16 -12.71
CA VAL A 32 -2.88 -2.41 -14.00
C VAL A 32 -1.67 -3.30 -13.79
N SER A 33 -1.55 -4.34 -14.61
CA SER A 33 -0.35 -5.17 -14.70
C SER A 33 0.39 -4.92 -16.01
N HIS A 34 1.71 -5.03 -15.96
CA HIS A 34 2.60 -4.97 -17.12
C HIS A 34 3.55 -6.17 -17.12
N ASP A 35 3.58 -6.88 -18.23
CA ASP A 35 4.56 -7.92 -18.49
C ASP A 35 5.72 -7.31 -19.29
N LEU A 36 6.95 -7.38 -18.80
CA LEU A 36 8.11 -6.70 -19.40
C LEU A 36 9.29 -7.66 -19.59
N CYS A 37 10.07 -7.45 -20.66
CA CYS A 37 11.39 -8.05 -20.79
C CYS A 37 12.42 -7.30 -19.93
N ASP A 38 13.59 -7.90 -19.70
CA ASP A 38 14.65 -7.35 -18.85
C ASP A 38 15.08 -5.93 -19.27
N ALA A 39 15.22 -5.68 -20.57
CA ALA A 39 15.65 -4.38 -21.09
C ALA A 39 14.60 -3.28 -20.80
N CYS A 40 13.32 -3.54 -21.11
CA CYS A 40 12.24 -2.59 -20.82
C CYS A 40 12.02 -2.42 -19.32
N HIS A 41 12.22 -3.46 -18.51
CA HIS A 41 12.19 -3.36 -17.06
C HIS A 41 13.30 -2.44 -16.55
N GLN A 42 14.54 -2.63 -16.97
CA GLN A 42 15.66 -1.77 -16.57
C GLN A 42 15.49 -0.31 -17.01
N GLU A 43 14.89 -0.06 -18.19
CA GLU A 43 14.62 1.30 -18.65
C GLU A 43 13.59 2.02 -17.76
N LEU A 44 12.55 1.30 -17.32
CA LEU A 44 11.53 1.83 -16.40
C LEU A 44 12.04 1.93 -14.96
N PHE A 45 12.96 1.05 -14.57
CA PHE A 45 13.53 0.97 -13.22
C PHE A 45 15.07 1.01 -13.28
N PRO A 46 15.68 2.11 -13.74
CA PRO A 46 17.12 2.21 -13.99
C PRO A 46 17.99 2.15 -12.74
N HIS A 47 17.37 1.96 -11.56
CA HIS A 47 17.99 2.08 -10.24
C HIS A 47 17.68 0.89 -9.33
N GLU A 48 17.57 -0.35 -9.84
CA GLU A 48 17.44 -1.53 -8.97
C GLU A 48 18.56 -1.65 -7.91
N GLU A 49 19.77 -1.18 -8.22
CA GLU A 49 20.86 -1.08 -7.24
C GLU A 49 20.50 -0.18 -6.05
N SER A 50 19.70 0.86 -6.27
CA SER A 50 19.18 1.73 -5.21
C SER A 50 18.29 0.95 -4.23
N ILE A 51 17.45 0.03 -4.72
CA ILE A 51 16.55 -0.78 -3.87
C ILE A 51 17.34 -1.66 -2.90
N ARG A 52 18.55 -2.11 -3.26
CA ARG A 52 19.42 -2.87 -2.35
C ARG A 52 20.01 -2.01 -1.23
N THR A 53 20.12 -0.70 -1.43
CA THR A 53 20.57 0.25 -0.40
C THR A 53 19.44 0.76 0.47
N VAL A 54 18.20 0.66 -0.01
CA VAL A 54 17.00 1.00 0.74
C VAL A 54 16.93 0.17 2.03
N ARG A 55 16.47 0.80 3.09
CA ARG A 55 16.24 0.19 4.41
C ARG A 55 14.82 0.48 4.85
N CYS A 56 14.30 -0.37 5.75
CA CYS A 56 13.03 -0.12 6.41
C CYS A 56 13.08 1.24 7.10
N ARG A 57 12.10 2.10 6.80
CA ARG A 57 11.95 3.45 7.37
C ARG A 57 11.94 3.47 8.90
N TYR A 58 11.44 2.42 9.54
CA TYR A 58 11.24 2.39 10.99
C TYR A 58 12.40 1.71 11.73
N CYS A 59 12.78 0.49 11.34
CA CYS A 59 13.79 -0.28 12.09
C CYS A 59 15.13 -0.44 11.34
N GLY A 60 15.28 0.13 10.14
CA GLY A 60 16.50 0.00 9.35
C GLY A 60 16.78 -1.40 8.77
N GLY A 61 15.88 -2.37 8.96
CA GLY A 61 16.01 -3.72 8.43
C GLY A 61 15.89 -3.82 6.90
N PRO A 62 16.09 -5.02 6.31
CA PRO A 62 15.93 -5.23 4.87
C PRO A 62 14.52 -4.86 4.38
N PRO A 63 14.37 -4.20 3.22
CA PRO A 63 13.06 -3.84 2.69
C PRO A 63 12.33 -5.09 2.19
N PHE A 64 11.02 -5.11 2.40
CA PHE A 64 10.11 -6.15 1.88
C PHE A 64 9.12 -5.54 0.89
N SER A 65 8.45 -4.45 1.29
CA SER A 65 7.47 -3.75 0.48
C SER A 65 7.64 -2.24 0.57
N GLY A 66 7.32 -1.55 -0.53
CA GLY A 66 7.20 -0.09 -0.58
C GLY A 66 5.73 0.30 -0.67
N SER A 67 5.31 1.25 0.15
CA SER A 67 4.02 1.92 -0.01
C SER A 67 4.26 3.35 -0.46
N THR A 68 3.49 3.82 -1.45
CA THR A 68 3.50 5.24 -1.81
C THR A 68 2.90 6.05 -0.67
N ASP A 69 3.50 7.19 -0.35
CA ASP A 69 2.94 8.14 0.61
C ASP A 69 1.57 8.67 0.13
N THR A 70 0.49 8.03 0.60
CA THR A 70 -0.89 8.38 0.25
C THR A 70 -1.20 9.84 0.57
N LEU A 71 -0.63 10.39 1.65
CA LEU A 71 -0.86 11.79 2.02
C LEU A 71 -0.20 12.73 1.01
N ALA A 72 1.03 12.41 0.58
CA ALA A 72 1.70 13.18 -0.48
C ALA A 72 0.89 13.14 -1.78
N MET A 73 0.39 11.97 -2.19
CA MET A 73 -0.46 11.87 -3.39
C MET A 73 -1.73 12.72 -3.29
N ILE A 74 -2.42 12.70 -2.15
CA ILE A 74 -3.66 13.45 -1.94
C ILE A 74 -3.41 14.97 -1.88
N THR A 75 -2.30 15.38 -1.29
CA THR A 75 -1.95 16.80 -1.12
C THR A 75 -1.20 17.40 -2.31
N GLY A 76 -0.92 16.61 -3.35
CA GLY A 76 -0.15 17.04 -4.53
C GLY A 76 1.35 17.18 -4.27
N GLY A 77 1.85 16.59 -3.18
CA GLY A 77 3.28 16.47 -2.93
C GLY A 77 3.94 15.44 -3.86
N PRO A 78 5.28 15.47 -3.98
CA PRO A 78 5.99 14.46 -4.77
C PRO A 78 5.74 13.07 -4.18
N PRO A 79 5.49 12.04 -5.01
CA PRO A 79 5.29 10.68 -4.53
C PRO A 79 6.59 10.15 -3.92
N GLU A 80 6.57 9.88 -2.61
CA GLU A 80 7.69 9.24 -1.91
C GLU A 80 7.39 7.76 -1.67
N MET A 81 8.34 6.90 -2.03
CA MET A 81 8.30 5.48 -1.71
C MET A 81 8.74 5.25 -0.26
N ARG A 82 7.82 4.72 0.56
CA ARG A 82 8.06 4.38 1.96
C ARG A 82 8.32 2.89 2.09
N TRP A 83 9.60 2.53 2.07
CA TRP A 83 10.02 1.15 2.20
C TRP A 83 9.98 0.66 3.64
N MET A 84 9.41 -0.53 3.83
CA MET A 84 9.24 -1.17 5.13
C MET A 84 9.65 -2.64 5.04
N CYS A 85 10.21 -3.18 6.12
CA CYS A 85 10.38 -4.62 6.27
C CYS A 85 9.00 -5.27 6.54
N ALA A 86 8.90 -6.58 6.36
CA ALA A 86 7.62 -7.29 6.48
C ALA A 86 6.90 -7.01 7.82
N PRO A 87 7.55 -7.13 9.00
CA PRO A 87 6.88 -6.86 10.28
C PRO A 87 6.38 -5.41 10.42
N CYS A 88 7.20 -4.43 10.05
CA CYS A 88 6.80 -3.02 10.13
C CYS A 88 5.69 -2.70 9.12
N SER A 89 5.70 -3.33 7.95
CA SER A 89 4.64 -3.13 6.94
C SER A 89 3.29 -3.68 7.42
N ALA A 90 3.28 -4.87 8.03
CA ALA A 90 2.06 -5.46 8.60
C ALA A 90 1.47 -4.58 9.70
N GLU A 91 2.31 -4.12 10.64
CA GLU A 91 1.87 -3.27 11.75
C GLU A 91 1.36 -1.91 11.26
N TYR A 92 2.08 -1.29 10.31
CA TYR A 92 1.69 -0.02 9.71
C TYR A 92 0.32 -0.14 9.05
N LEU A 93 0.11 -1.16 8.21
CA LEU A 93 -1.15 -1.39 7.51
C LEU A 93 -2.30 -1.67 8.48
N ALA A 94 -2.08 -2.51 9.50
CA ALA A 94 -3.08 -2.80 10.51
C ALA A 94 -3.51 -1.53 11.27
N THR A 95 -2.54 -0.73 11.72
CA THR A 95 -2.79 0.51 12.47
C THR A 95 -3.45 1.57 11.60
N HIS A 96 -2.98 1.73 10.36
CA HIS A 96 -3.56 2.66 9.39
C HIS A 96 -5.01 2.28 9.07
N HIS A 97 -5.27 0.99 8.79
CA HIS A 97 -6.63 0.50 8.55
C HIS A 97 -7.55 0.72 9.75
N ALA A 98 -7.07 0.45 10.97
CA ALA A 98 -7.84 0.71 12.19
C ALA A 98 -8.16 2.21 12.34
N ALA A 99 -7.19 3.09 12.12
CA ALA A 99 -7.39 4.53 12.19
C ALA A 99 -8.36 5.08 11.13
N CYS A 100 -8.27 4.60 9.89
CA CYS A 100 -9.24 4.95 8.85
C CYS A 100 -10.64 4.43 9.18
N THR A 101 -10.76 3.21 9.70
CA THR A 101 -12.06 2.61 10.06
C THR A 101 -12.75 3.43 11.15
N GLU A 102 -12.01 3.91 12.15
CA GLU A 102 -12.56 4.77 13.20
C GLU A 102 -13.13 6.09 12.64
N LEU A 103 -12.44 6.73 11.68
CA LEU A 103 -12.93 7.95 11.06
C LEU A 103 -14.17 7.72 10.20
N LEU A 104 -14.27 6.58 9.52
CA LEU A 104 -15.40 6.24 8.66
C LEU A 104 -16.63 5.74 9.43
N GLY A 105 -16.64 5.83 10.76
CA GLY A 105 -17.80 5.48 11.60
C GLY A 105 -17.75 4.07 12.20
N GLY A 106 -16.58 3.43 12.22
CA GLY A 106 -16.32 2.21 12.98
C GLY A 106 -16.77 0.92 12.29
N PRO A 107 -16.21 -0.24 12.70
CA PRO A 107 -16.61 -1.53 12.17
C PRO A 107 -18.09 -1.73 12.44
N MET A 108 -18.80 -2.36 11.50
CA MET A 108 -20.08 -3.03 11.75
C MET A 108 -19.86 -4.04 12.89
N ARG A 109 -19.86 -3.60 14.15
CA ARG A 109 -20.23 -4.46 15.26
C ARG A 109 -21.65 -4.85 14.93
N GLY A 110 -21.80 -6.03 14.31
CA GLY A 110 -23.08 -6.69 14.20
C GLY A 110 -23.63 -6.82 15.61
N LYS A 111 -24.41 -5.82 16.04
CA LYS A 111 -25.42 -6.01 17.05
C LYS A 111 -26.25 -7.15 16.51
N LYS A 112 -26.14 -8.32 17.13
CA LYS A 112 -27.15 -9.38 16.99
C LYS A 112 -28.44 -8.76 17.50
N ASN A 113 -29.20 -8.13 16.61
CA ASN A 113 -30.50 -7.59 16.94
C ASN A 113 -31.41 -8.79 17.16
N GLY A 114 -31.82 -8.97 18.42
CA GLY A 114 -33.16 -9.47 18.71
C GLY A 114 -34.20 -8.56 18.03
N PRO A 115 -35.43 -9.06 17.86
CA PRO A 115 -36.43 -8.42 17.04
C PRO A 115 -37.05 -7.23 17.78
N ASP A 116 -36.40 -6.07 17.73
CA ASP A 116 -37.09 -4.78 17.89
C ASP A 116 -36.31 -3.70 17.13
N GLN A 117 -37.01 -3.06 16.19
CA GLN A 117 -36.48 -2.11 15.22
C GLN A 117 -35.88 -0.88 15.92
N ALA A 118 -34.56 -0.75 15.85
CA ALA A 118 -33.88 0.51 16.10
C ALA A 118 -33.49 1.15 14.75
N ASP A 119 -33.91 2.41 14.60
CA ASP A 119 -33.67 3.33 13.50
C ASP A 119 -32.17 3.39 13.10
N PHE A 120 -31.87 2.96 11.87
CA PHE A 120 -30.51 2.76 11.33
C PHE A 120 -29.88 4.05 10.76
N SER A 121 -30.46 5.23 10.99
CA SER A 121 -30.21 6.41 10.14
C SER A 121 -29.17 7.42 10.64
N LYS A 122 -28.31 7.08 11.62
CA LYS A 122 -27.30 8.03 12.15
C LYS A 122 -25.91 7.43 12.35
N GLY A 123 -25.28 6.99 11.26
CA GLY A 123 -23.83 7.13 11.13
C GLY A 123 -23.51 8.54 10.62
N PRO A 124 -22.47 9.25 11.11
CA PRO A 124 -22.06 10.51 10.52
C PRO A 124 -21.60 10.23 9.09
N SER A 125 -22.42 10.61 8.12
CA SER A 125 -22.09 10.50 6.71
C SER A 125 -20.80 11.29 6.46
N SER A 126 -19.74 10.63 5.96
CA SER A 126 -18.47 11.27 5.58
C SER A 126 -18.62 12.34 4.48
N SER A 127 -19.82 12.54 3.97
CA SER A 127 -20.20 13.45 2.90
C SER A 127 -20.41 14.92 3.33
N THR A 128 -20.17 15.30 4.58
CA THR A 128 -20.31 16.69 5.05
C THR A 128 -19.01 17.46 5.25
N LEU A 129 -17.85 16.81 5.17
CA LEU A 129 -16.56 17.46 5.39
C LEU A 129 -16.09 18.22 4.16
N SER A 130 -15.65 19.46 4.34
CA SER A 130 -14.95 20.22 3.31
C SER A 130 -13.63 19.52 2.92
N PRO A 131 -13.10 19.75 1.70
CA PRO A 131 -11.82 19.17 1.28
C PRO A 131 -10.66 19.46 2.25
N SER A 132 -10.62 20.66 2.85
CA SER A 132 -9.62 21.03 3.86
C SER A 132 -9.74 20.20 5.13
N GLU A 133 -10.96 19.92 5.60
CA GLU A 133 -11.19 19.09 6.78
C GLU A 133 -10.83 17.62 6.52
N GLN A 134 -11.09 17.12 5.30
CA GLN A 134 -10.69 15.78 4.90
C GLN A 134 -9.16 15.63 4.90
N VAL A 135 -8.43 16.63 4.37
CA VAL A 135 -6.97 16.63 4.39
C VAL A 135 -6.44 16.69 5.83
N GLU A 136 -7.03 17.51 6.69
CA GLU A 136 -6.63 17.60 8.10
C GLU A 136 -6.87 16.29 8.87
N GLN A 137 -7.99 15.62 8.59
CA GLN A 137 -8.26 14.30 9.15
C GLN A 137 -7.25 13.24 8.69
N LEU A 138 -6.89 13.24 7.41
CA LEU A 138 -5.86 12.34 6.88
C LEU A 138 -4.49 12.61 7.51
N ARG A 139 -4.12 13.88 7.70
CA ARG A 139 -2.89 14.26 8.43
C ARG A 139 -2.91 13.74 9.87
N SER A 140 -4.04 13.90 10.56
CA SER A 140 -4.20 13.41 11.93
C SER A 140 -4.07 11.88 12.05
N ILE A 141 -4.66 11.12 11.11
CA ILE A 141 -4.44 9.66 11.02
C ILE A 141 -2.95 9.37 10.82
N HIS A 142 -2.34 10.04 9.86
CA HIS A 142 -0.95 9.83 9.50
C HIS A 142 -0.02 10.02 10.71
N ASP A 143 -0.15 11.15 11.41
CA ASP A 143 0.62 11.45 12.62
C ASP A 143 0.39 10.43 13.74
N ARG A 144 -0.83 9.89 13.85
CA ARG A 144 -1.16 8.84 14.81
C ARG A 144 -0.44 7.53 14.48
N VAL A 145 -0.48 7.10 13.23
CA VAL A 145 0.20 5.88 12.76
C VAL A 145 1.71 6.02 12.90
N GLU A 146 2.28 7.17 12.54
CA GLU A 146 3.73 7.41 12.66
C GLU A 146 4.21 7.35 14.11
N ARG A 147 3.44 7.92 15.06
CA ARG A 147 3.75 7.78 16.50
C ARG A 147 3.70 6.33 16.95
N HIS A 148 2.61 5.62 16.62
CA HIS A 148 2.45 4.21 16.95
C HIS A 148 3.62 3.35 16.45
N MET A 149 4.04 3.55 15.18
CA MET A 149 5.14 2.78 14.59
C MET A 149 6.48 3.00 15.31
N ARG A 150 6.76 4.22 15.76
CA ARG A 150 7.98 4.50 16.54
C ARG A 150 7.95 3.78 17.89
N ASP A 151 6.80 3.79 18.56
CA ASP A 151 6.62 3.10 19.84
C ASP A 151 6.68 1.57 19.67
N TYR A 152 6.04 1.04 18.64
CA TYR A 152 6.10 -0.39 18.28
C TYR A 152 7.54 -0.87 18.09
N VAL A 153 8.34 -0.18 17.27
CA VAL A 153 9.74 -0.57 17.04
C VAL A 153 10.55 -0.47 18.34
N ARG A 154 10.36 0.60 19.13
CA ARG A 154 11.01 0.75 20.43
C ARG A 154 10.67 -0.40 21.39
N MET A 155 9.41 -0.85 21.42
CA MET A 155 8.97 -1.93 22.32
C MET A 155 9.43 -3.31 21.84
N ARG A 156 9.55 -3.54 20.53
CA ARG A 156 9.96 -4.82 19.96
C ARG A 156 11.47 -5.05 20.10
N ASP A 157 12.26 -3.99 19.97
CA ASP A 157 13.73 -4.07 19.92
C ASP A 157 14.39 -3.91 21.32
N ASN A 158 13.60 -3.61 22.36
CA ASN A 158 14.02 -3.60 23.77
C ASN A 158 13.73 -4.95 24.45
#